data_AF-A0A976LCH6-F1
#
_entry.id   AF-A0A976LCH6-F1
#
_cell.length_a   1.000
_cell.length_b   1.000
_cell.length_c   1.000
_cell.angle_alpha   90.00
_cell.angle_beta   90.00
_cell.angle_gamma   90.00
#
_symmetry.space_group_name_H-M   'P 1'
#
loop_
_entity.id
_entity.type
_entity.pdbx_description
1 polymer ?
#
loop_
_entity_poly.entity_id
_entity_poly.type
_entity_poly.pdbx_seq_one_letter_code
_entity_poly.pdbx_strand_id
1 'polypeptide(L)'
;MTTTSKQSWLGLRPLLMLVAIAVLLVPLSLLSQPADSLSKGGVMSQLRTKYELGQSNLGEVDPTSETIRLATLGLKNIAVTLLWDRANYYKKVEDWTNLSASLEQITKLQPNFYSVWDFQAHNLSYNISVEFDDYHDRYAWVMKGIEFLRQGIALNTREPRLLGRMGWFIAHKIGKADEKKQFRRLFKADDDFHERDRPGRTLPERDNWLVGREKYVTGQQLADSGAPLRTTALIFHSEPMMTSINYATAVEEDGVFGDIARDAWTLAGEEMRRFATHEIPTSWDVPIRLGLREAEEERAARIVESLEAILPGRLQAIQESRREGLTSDQKKALETAPLERTEAQQIAVAKAAAAINVTWPEVVRDAPAEVREKAKSLAREYIEASETAQIISRYRDIVNFDFWRATCEAEVTPAALLARELTWTADREFENARLQSAKKSYEEAFLSWKEVLDASDILRNDFMTADEISEIVDRYKKVLEQLDEKFPKSFVLSDILKRAQPSAPPAPPTENVPSSETKPPLPVEETEEK
;
A
#
# COMPACT_ATOMS: atom_id res chain seq x y z
N MET A 1 2.43 -35.99 87.14
CA MET A 1 1.26 -36.37 86.34
C MET A 1 1.40 -35.75 84.95
N THR A 2 1.30 -36.62 83.94
CA THR A 2 1.00 -36.39 82.51
C THR A 2 1.86 -35.41 81.69
N THR A 3 2.69 -36.03 80.86
CA THR A 3 3.32 -35.55 79.62
C THR A 3 2.29 -35.17 78.55
N THR A 4 2.58 -34.17 77.71
CA THR A 4 2.13 -34.15 76.31
C THR A 4 2.96 -33.20 75.43
N SER A 5 3.84 -33.81 74.63
CA SER A 5 4.09 -33.54 73.20
C SER A 5 3.98 -32.08 72.70
N LYS A 6 5.13 -31.40 72.55
CA LYS A 6 5.32 -30.25 71.64
C LYS A 6 6.33 -30.62 70.54
N GLN A 7 6.01 -31.62 69.72
CA GLN A 7 6.87 -32.03 68.60
C GLN A 7 6.11 -32.26 67.29
N SER A 8 5.07 -31.45 67.00
CA SER A 8 4.31 -31.56 65.74
C SER A 8 4.14 -30.26 64.94
N TRP A 9 4.51 -29.09 65.48
CA TRP A 9 4.16 -27.80 64.87
C TRP A 9 5.14 -27.25 63.81
N LEU A 10 6.32 -27.87 63.65
CA LEU A 10 7.30 -27.50 62.61
C LEU A 10 7.20 -28.37 61.35
N GLY A 11 6.62 -29.57 61.43
CA GLY A 11 6.45 -30.48 60.28
C GLY A 11 5.17 -30.24 59.46
N LEU A 12 4.18 -29.52 60.00
CA LEU A 12 2.91 -29.26 59.33
C LEU A 12 2.96 -28.10 58.31
N ARG A 13 3.84 -27.11 58.49
CA ARG A 13 3.92 -25.94 57.60
C ARG A 13 4.35 -26.29 56.16
N PRO A 14 5.38 -27.12 55.92
CA PRO A 14 5.73 -27.56 54.57
C PRO A 14 4.62 -28.39 53.94
N LEU A 15 3.94 -29.22 54.73
CA LEU A 15 2.88 -30.11 54.25
C LEU A 15 1.62 -29.32 53.87
N LEU A 16 1.25 -28.30 54.66
CA LEU A 16 0.18 -27.36 54.32
C LEU A 16 0.53 -26.51 53.10
N MET A 17 1.79 -26.08 52.95
CA MET A 17 2.25 -25.40 51.73
C MET A 17 2.20 -26.31 50.51
N LEU A 18 2.60 -27.57 50.62
CA LEU A 18 2.51 -28.54 49.51
C LEU A 18 1.06 -28.82 49.13
N VAL A 19 0.16 -28.95 50.12
CA VAL A 19 -1.28 -29.08 49.86
C VAL A 19 -1.83 -27.82 49.19
N ALA A 20 -1.46 -26.62 49.65
CA ALA A 20 -1.87 -25.36 49.03
C ALA A 20 -1.35 -25.24 47.58
N ILE A 21 -0.09 -25.62 47.31
CA ILE A 21 0.47 -25.67 45.96
C ILE A 21 -0.30 -26.68 45.10
N ALA A 22 -0.55 -27.90 45.60
CA ALA A 22 -1.31 -28.91 44.88
C ALA A 22 -2.73 -28.43 44.55
N VAL A 23 -3.41 -27.77 45.50
CA VAL A 23 -4.74 -27.18 45.30
C VAL A 23 -4.71 -26.05 44.26
N LEU A 24 -3.65 -25.23 44.22
CA LEU A 24 -3.47 -24.18 43.21
C LEU A 24 -3.12 -24.75 41.83
N LEU A 25 -2.41 -25.88 41.75
CA LEU A 25 -2.04 -26.53 40.50
C LEU A 25 -3.24 -27.16 39.78
N VAL A 26 -4.29 -27.59 40.49
CA VAL A 26 -5.50 -28.17 39.88
C VAL A 26 -6.23 -27.19 38.94
N PRO A 27 -6.67 -25.99 39.37
CA PRO A 27 -7.29 -25.03 38.46
C PRO A 27 -6.29 -24.54 37.40
N LEU A 28 -5.01 -24.40 37.75
CA LEU A 28 -3.97 -24.01 36.78
C LEU A 28 -3.84 -25.03 35.65
N SER A 29 -3.88 -26.33 35.97
CA SER A 29 -3.84 -27.44 35.02
C SER A 29 -5.10 -27.45 34.14
N LEU A 30 -6.28 -27.33 34.73
CA LEU A 30 -7.56 -27.26 33.99
C LEU A 30 -7.62 -26.05 33.03
N LEU A 31 -6.97 -24.95 33.37
CA LEU A 31 -6.87 -23.75 32.54
C LEU A 31 -5.78 -23.87 31.46
N SER A 32 -4.60 -24.37 31.81
CA SER A 32 -3.37 -24.21 31.03
C SER A 32 -2.85 -25.46 30.32
N GLN A 33 -3.43 -26.63 30.56
CA GLN A 33 -2.99 -27.88 29.92
C GLN A 33 -3.03 -27.74 28.38
N PRO A 34 -1.92 -28.04 27.67
CA PRO A 34 -1.91 -27.99 26.20
C PRO A 34 -2.74 -29.13 25.61
N ALA A 35 -3.22 -28.94 24.37
CA ALA A 35 -3.84 -30.02 23.60
C ALA A 35 -2.77 -30.99 23.08
N ASP A 36 -3.08 -32.28 23.10
CA ASP A 36 -2.26 -33.36 22.56
C ASP A 36 -3.11 -34.32 21.71
N SER A 37 -2.54 -35.44 21.26
CA SER A 37 -3.25 -36.42 20.44
C SER A 37 -4.43 -37.10 21.14
N LEU A 38 -4.55 -36.98 22.47
CA LEU A 38 -5.53 -37.68 23.31
C LEU A 38 -6.47 -36.73 24.06
N SER A 39 -6.14 -35.44 24.15
CA SER A 39 -6.85 -34.42 24.91
C SER A 39 -6.96 -33.11 24.14
N LYS A 40 -8.14 -32.48 24.19
CA LYS A 40 -8.37 -31.12 23.65
C LYS A 40 -7.67 -30.02 24.45
N GLY A 41 -6.91 -30.37 25.50
CA GLY A 41 -6.28 -29.43 26.41
C GLY A 41 -7.25 -28.76 27.38
N GLY A 42 -6.72 -27.90 28.25
CA GLY A 42 -7.47 -27.05 29.17
C GLY A 42 -8.23 -25.93 28.46
N VAL A 43 -9.02 -25.17 29.22
CA VAL A 43 -9.93 -24.14 28.67
C VAL A 43 -9.20 -23.13 27.77
N MET A 44 -7.97 -22.72 28.13
CA MET A 44 -7.22 -21.76 27.32
C MET A 44 -6.76 -22.35 25.98
N SER A 45 -6.36 -23.62 25.95
CA SER A 45 -5.99 -24.31 24.70
C SER A 45 -7.21 -24.48 23.78
N GLN A 46 -8.37 -24.79 24.35
CA GLN A 46 -9.62 -24.87 23.60
C GLN A 46 -10.07 -23.50 23.06
N LEU A 47 -9.94 -22.43 23.86
CA LEU A 47 -10.23 -21.06 23.40
C LEU A 47 -9.23 -20.61 22.32
N ARG A 48 -7.94 -20.93 22.45
CA ARG A 48 -6.94 -20.68 21.40
C ARG A 48 -7.25 -21.43 20.12
N THR A 49 -7.69 -22.69 20.21
CA THR A 49 -8.11 -23.46 19.04
C THR A 49 -9.38 -22.88 18.42
N LYS A 50 -10.39 -22.56 19.24
CA LYS A 50 -11.69 -22.03 18.80
C LYS A 50 -11.58 -20.66 18.13
N TYR A 51 -10.72 -19.79 18.66
CA TYR A 51 -10.48 -18.46 18.11
C TYR A 51 -9.23 -18.40 17.23
N GLU A 52 -8.63 -19.57 16.94
CA GLU A 52 -7.41 -19.73 16.13
C GLU A 52 -6.26 -18.78 16.56
N LEU A 53 -6.09 -18.62 17.86
CA LEU A 53 -5.08 -17.76 18.50
C LEU A 53 -3.79 -18.54 18.75
N GLY A 54 -2.87 -18.50 17.78
CA GLY A 54 -1.50 -19.01 17.89
C GLY A 54 -1.38 -20.54 17.84
N GLN A 55 -0.18 -21.06 18.13
CA GLN A 55 0.16 -22.49 18.13
C GLN A 55 -0.72 -23.22 19.16
N SER A 56 -1.72 -23.95 18.67
CA SER A 56 -2.72 -24.62 19.52
C SER A 56 -2.36 -26.08 19.79
N ASN A 57 -1.53 -26.68 18.94
CA ASN A 57 -1.06 -28.06 19.02
C ASN A 57 0.35 -28.16 19.60
N LEU A 58 0.60 -29.17 20.45
CA LEU A 58 1.91 -29.46 21.05
C LEU A 58 3.04 -29.64 20.03
N GLY A 59 2.73 -30.12 18.81
CA GLY A 59 3.69 -30.29 17.72
C GLY A 59 4.07 -29.01 16.98
N GLU A 60 3.29 -27.93 17.17
CA GLU A 60 3.58 -26.61 16.61
C GLU A 60 4.37 -25.74 17.60
N VAL A 61 4.40 -26.12 18.88
CA VAL A 61 5.07 -25.37 19.95
C VAL A 61 6.58 -25.61 19.89
N ASP A 62 7.37 -24.55 19.70
CA ASP A 62 8.83 -24.64 19.84
C ASP A 62 9.20 -24.82 21.32
N PRO A 63 9.70 -26.00 21.74
CA PRO A 63 10.02 -26.27 23.14
C PRO A 63 11.13 -25.35 23.67
N THR A 64 12.01 -24.86 22.78
CA THR A 64 13.07 -23.92 23.15
C THR A 64 12.48 -22.55 23.49
N SER A 65 11.58 -22.04 22.63
CA SER A 65 10.85 -20.79 22.88
C SER A 65 10.05 -20.80 24.18
N GLU A 66 9.31 -21.88 24.47
CA GLU A 66 8.56 -21.99 25.73
C GLU A 66 9.49 -22.10 26.94
N THR A 67 10.59 -22.85 26.83
CA THR A 67 11.58 -22.97 27.91
C THR A 67 12.22 -21.62 28.23
N ILE A 68 12.61 -20.85 27.21
CA ILE A 68 13.19 -19.51 27.40
C ILE A 68 12.15 -18.57 28.02
N ARG A 69 10.89 -18.61 27.56
CA ARG A 69 9.82 -17.79 28.15
C ARG A 69 9.58 -18.15 29.61
N LEU A 70 9.58 -19.43 29.96
CA LEU A 70 9.50 -19.89 31.35
C LEU A 70 10.71 -19.44 32.19
N ALA A 71 11.92 -19.55 31.63
CA ALA A 71 13.16 -19.14 32.29
C ALA A 71 13.20 -17.64 32.61
N THR A 72 12.50 -16.80 31.84
CA THR A 72 12.35 -15.36 32.17
C THR A 72 11.39 -15.10 33.35
N LEU A 73 10.74 -16.11 33.91
CA LEU A 73 9.79 -15.99 35.03
C LEU A 73 8.68 -14.94 34.79
N GLY A 74 8.24 -14.81 33.54
CA GLY A 74 7.24 -13.82 33.12
C GLY A 74 7.81 -12.43 32.78
N LEU A 75 9.11 -12.19 32.96
CA LEU A 75 9.79 -10.93 32.63
C LEU A 75 10.27 -10.87 31.17
N LYS A 76 9.68 -11.68 30.27
CA LYS A 76 10.09 -11.79 28.86
C LYS A 76 10.19 -10.43 28.16
N ASN A 77 9.30 -9.49 28.45
CA ASN A 77 9.32 -8.17 27.81
C ASN A 77 10.55 -7.36 28.22
N ILE A 78 11.01 -7.47 29.48
CA ILE A 78 12.24 -6.82 29.94
C ILE A 78 13.45 -7.47 29.27
N ALA A 79 13.48 -8.80 29.22
CA ALA A 79 14.55 -9.55 28.54
C ALA A 79 14.65 -9.15 27.06
N VAL A 80 13.51 -9.01 26.38
CA VAL A 80 13.43 -8.52 25.00
C VAL A 80 13.98 -7.10 24.88
N THR A 81 13.59 -6.16 25.74
CA THR A 81 14.12 -4.78 25.71
C THR A 81 15.65 -4.76 25.85
N LEU A 82 16.22 -5.56 26.74
CA LEU A 82 17.66 -5.68 26.89
C LEU A 82 18.34 -6.29 25.65
N LEU A 83 17.70 -7.26 25.00
CA LEU A 83 18.21 -7.84 23.76
C LEU A 83 18.14 -6.86 22.59
N TRP A 84 17.12 -5.99 22.54
CA TRP A 84 17.04 -4.90 21.57
C TRP A 84 18.17 -3.89 21.74
N ASP A 85 18.46 -3.49 22.98
CA ASP A 85 19.59 -2.61 23.28
C ASP A 85 20.93 -3.23 22.86
N ARG A 86 21.14 -4.52 23.17
CA ARG A 86 22.31 -5.27 22.71
C ARG A 86 22.38 -5.39 21.20
N ALA A 87 21.27 -5.69 20.53
CA ALA A 87 21.24 -5.76 19.06
C ALA A 87 21.62 -4.41 18.44
N ASN A 88 21.13 -3.29 18.97
CA ASN A 88 21.53 -1.96 18.52
C ASN A 88 23.01 -1.68 18.76
N TYR A 89 23.55 -2.10 19.91
CA TYR A 89 24.98 -2.01 20.20
C TYR A 89 25.82 -2.83 19.23
N TYR A 90 25.50 -4.12 19.02
CA TYR A 90 26.22 -5.01 18.10
C TYR A 90 26.17 -4.52 16.66
N LYS A 91 25.04 -3.95 16.22
CA LYS A 91 24.97 -3.26 14.93
C LYS A 91 25.97 -2.11 14.85
N LYS A 92 26.07 -1.26 15.88
CA LYS A 92 26.98 -0.10 15.89
C LYS A 92 28.46 -0.49 15.85
N VAL A 93 28.82 -1.62 16.46
CA VAL A 93 30.21 -2.13 16.48
C VAL A 93 30.47 -3.16 15.39
N GLU A 94 29.55 -3.33 14.43
CA GLU A 94 29.65 -4.27 13.31
C GLU A 94 29.86 -5.73 13.74
N ASP A 95 29.41 -6.09 14.94
CA ASP A 95 29.45 -7.48 15.44
C ASP A 95 28.23 -8.25 14.94
N TRP A 96 28.29 -8.63 13.66
CA TRP A 96 27.21 -9.30 12.94
C TRP A 96 26.84 -10.67 13.52
N THR A 97 27.79 -11.34 14.16
CA THR A 97 27.58 -12.65 14.80
C THR A 97 26.72 -12.51 16.04
N ASN A 98 27.12 -11.64 16.98
CA ASN A 98 26.35 -11.42 18.20
C ASN A 98 25.02 -10.70 17.95
N LEU A 99 24.97 -9.85 16.91
CA LEU A 99 23.71 -9.31 16.42
C LEU A 99 22.75 -10.44 16.03
N SER A 100 23.19 -11.37 15.15
CA SER A 100 22.36 -12.48 14.68
C SER A 100 21.85 -13.34 15.85
N ALA A 101 22.72 -13.65 16.83
CA ALA A 101 22.35 -14.40 18.02
C ALA A 101 21.31 -13.66 18.89
N SER A 102 21.42 -12.33 19.00
CA SER A 102 20.45 -11.51 19.73
C SER A 102 19.08 -11.51 19.04
N LEU A 103 19.06 -11.41 17.71
CA LEU A 103 17.81 -11.46 16.93
C LEU A 103 17.12 -12.82 17.08
N GLU A 104 17.87 -13.91 17.03
CA GLU A 104 17.34 -15.25 17.25
C GLU A 104 16.68 -15.37 18.64
N GLN A 105 17.31 -14.84 19.69
CA GLN A 105 16.71 -14.84 21.03
C GLN A 105 15.44 -13.99 21.12
N ILE A 106 15.40 -12.83 20.46
CA ILE A 106 14.18 -11.99 20.40
C ILE A 106 13.04 -12.76 19.74
N THR A 107 13.28 -13.44 18.61
CA THR A 107 12.24 -14.24 17.93
C THR A 107 11.74 -15.38 18.81
N LYS A 108 12.62 -16.05 19.57
CA LYS A 108 12.22 -17.10 20.52
C LYS A 108 11.38 -16.54 21.68
N LEU A 109 11.61 -15.30 22.10
CA LEU A 109 10.82 -14.66 23.17
C LEU A 109 9.48 -14.10 22.69
N GLN A 110 9.40 -13.64 21.45
CA GLN A 110 8.22 -13.02 20.84
C GLN A 110 7.91 -13.58 19.43
N PRO A 111 7.69 -14.91 19.28
CA PRO A 111 7.55 -15.54 17.96
C PRO A 111 6.29 -15.09 17.20
N ASN A 112 5.25 -14.66 17.92
CA ASN A 112 3.96 -14.28 17.34
C ASN A 112 3.80 -12.76 17.17
N PHE A 113 4.87 -11.99 17.36
CA PHE A 113 4.80 -10.53 17.28
C PHE A 113 5.29 -10.04 15.91
N TYR A 114 4.34 -9.66 15.06
CA TYR A 114 4.57 -9.18 13.69
C TYR A 114 5.76 -8.22 13.56
N SER A 115 5.85 -7.22 14.45
CA SER A 115 6.87 -6.17 14.35
C SER A 115 8.30 -6.68 14.54
N VAL A 116 8.52 -7.78 15.26
CA VAL A 116 9.85 -8.39 15.39
C VAL A 116 10.31 -8.92 14.02
N TRP A 117 9.43 -9.61 13.31
CA TRP A 117 9.73 -10.17 11.99
C TRP A 117 9.95 -9.08 10.95
N ASP A 118 9.04 -8.13 10.86
CA ASP A 118 9.11 -7.04 9.88
C ASP A 118 10.33 -6.13 10.11
N PHE A 119 10.50 -5.63 11.33
CA PHE A 119 11.60 -4.71 11.63
C PHE A 119 12.97 -5.36 11.41
N GLN A 120 13.14 -6.61 11.87
CA GLN A 120 14.45 -7.25 11.77
C GLN A 120 14.76 -7.70 10.34
N ALA A 121 13.77 -8.16 9.59
CA ALA A 121 13.95 -8.40 8.15
C ALA A 121 14.40 -7.12 7.44
N HIS A 122 13.77 -5.97 7.77
CA HIS A 122 14.16 -4.67 7.23
C HIS A 122 15.58 -4.29 7.64
N ASN A 123 15.94 -4.45 8.91
CA ASN A 123 17.27 -4.15 9.39
C ASN A 123 18.35 -4.99 8.67
N LEU A 124 18.09 -6.28 8.43
CA LEU A 124 18.98 -7.16 7.67
C LEU A 124 19.08 -6.72 6.20
N SER A 125 17.95 -6.52 5.53
CA SER A 125 17.90 -6.36 4.07
C SER A 125 18.11 -4.94 3.57
N TYR A 126 17.96 -3.93 4.42
CA TYR A 126 18.10 -2.53 4.06
C TYR A 126 19.28 -1.91 4.81
N ASN A 127 19.27 -1.95 6.14
CA ASN A 127 20.27 -1.22 6.92
C ASN A 127 21.63 -1.90 6.94
N ILE A 128 21.69 -3.21 7.18
CA ILE A 128 22.96 -3.94 7.29
C ILE A 128 23.51 -4.23 5.90
N SER A 129 22.63 -4.57 4.95
CA SER A 129 23.06 -4.88 3.58
C SER A 129 23.87 -3.76 2.93
N VAL A 130 23.66 -2.49 3.26
CA VAL A 130 24.36 -1.36 2.61
C VAL A 130 25.73 -1.09 3.20
N GLU A 131 26.08 -1.71 4.34
CA GLU A 131 27.39 -1.57 4.98
C GLU A 131 28.49 -2.42 4.31
N PHE A 132 28.13 -3.25 3.32
CA PHE A 132 29.06 -4.14 2.63
C PHE A 132 29.41 -3.61 1.24
N ASP A 133 30.69 -3.66 0.88
CA ASP A 133 31.21 -3.19 -0.40
C ASP A 133 30.94 -4.15 -1.57
N ASP A 134 30.95 -5.46 -1.34
CA ASP A 134 30.66 -6.47 -2.37
C ASP A 134 29.15 -6.72 -2.50
N TYR A 135 28.63 -6.69 -3.73
CA TYR A 135 27.22 -6.92 -3.98
C TYR A 135 26.77 -8.34 -3.60
N HIS A 136 27.66 -9.34 -3.60
CA HIS A 136 27.33 -10.69 -3.13
C HIS A 136 27.01 -10.70 -1.65
N ASP A 137 27.78 -9.97 -0.84
CA ASP A 137 27.54 -9.86 0.60
C ASP A 137 26.25 -9.07 0.86
N ARG A 138 26.04 -7.96 0.13
CA ARG A 138 24.77 -7.22 0.18
C ARG A 138 23.58 -8.14 -0.12
N TYR A 139 23.67 -8.90 -1.20
CA TYR A 139 22.64 -9.86 -1.60
C TYR A 139 22.42 -10.96 -0.55
N ALA A 140 23.49 -11.50 0.04
CA ALA A 140 23.38 -12.50 1.10
C ALA A 140 22.60 -11.98 2.31
N TRP A 141 22.81 -10.72 2.71
CA TRP A 141 22.03 -10.07 3.79
C TRP A 141 20.58 -9.79 3.39
N VAL A 142 20.31 -9.42 2.14
CA VAL A 142 18.95 -9.32 1.61
C VAL A 142 18.22 -10.66 1.69
N MET A 143 18.85 -11.74 1.22
CA MET A 143 18.26 -13.07 1.31
C MET A 143 18.10 -13.54 2.74
N LYS A 144 19.04 -13.20 3.65
CA LYS A 144 18.89 -13.49 5.08
C LYS A 144 17.66 -12.84 5.69
N GLY A 145 17.32 -11.61 5.30
CA GLY A 145 16.08 -10.97 5.76
C GLY A 145 14.81 -11.56 5.15
N ILE A 146 14.84 -11.97 3.87
CA ILE A 146 13.73 -12.69 3.22
C ILE A 146 13.49 -14.05 3.90
N GLU A 147 14.56 -14.79 4.19
CA GLU A 147 14.51 -16.06 4.91
C GLU A 147 14.02 -15.90 6.36
N PHE A 148 14.38 -14.79 6.99
CA PHE A 148 13.86 -14.43 8.31
C PHE A 148 12.33 -14.22 8.27
N LEU A 149 11.79 -13.55 7.24
CA LEU A 149 10.34 -13.46 7.05
C LEU A 149 9.69 -14.82 6.80
N ARG A 150 10.33 -15.71 6.03
CA ARG A 150 9.82 -17.06 5.79
C ARG A 150 9.64 -17.86 7.09
N GLN A 151 10.59 -17.73 8.04
CA GLN A 151 10.46 -18.29 9.39
C GLN A 151 9.28 -17.67 10.15
N GLY A 152 9.15 -16.35 10.09
CA GLY A 152 8.03 -15.63 10.70
C GLY A 152 6.66 -16.09 10.15
N ILE A 153 6.54 -16.27 8.84
CA ILE A 153 5.33 -16.78 8.17
C ILE A 153 4.97 -18.17 8.67
N ALA A 154 5.96 -19.07 8.80
CA ALA A 154 5.73 -20.43 9.30
C ALA A 154 5.19 -20.45 10.74
N LEU A 155 5.59 -19.48 11.57
CA LEU A 155 5.11 -19.34 12.96
C LEU A 155 3.80 -18.57 13.09
N ASN A 156 3.46 -17.73 12.11
CA ASN A 156 2.32 -16.81 12.12
C ASN A 156 1.38 -17.08 10.93
N THR A 157 0.81 -18.28 10.89
CA THR A 157 0.03 -18.78 9.74
C THR A 157 -1.24 -17.99 9.41
N ARG A 158 -1.76 -17.18 10.35
CA ARG A 158 -2.91 -16.28 10.16
C ARG A 158 -2.53 -14.80 10.10
N GLU A 159 -1.30 -14.47 9.72
CA GLU A 159 -0.83 -13.08 9.57
C GLU A 159 -0.54 -12.75 8.09
N PRO A 160 -1.56 -12.31 7.31
CA PRO A 160 -1.41 -11.94 5.90
C PRO A 160 -0.30 -10.93 5.63
N ARG A 161 -0.06 -10.03 6.58
CA ARG A 161 0.91 -8.95 6.41
C ARG A 161 2.33 -9.50 6.23
N LEU A 162 2.71 -10.59 6.89
CA LEU A 162 4.06 -11.16 6.73
C LEU A 162 4.29 -11.71 5.32
N LEU A 163 3.26 -12.31 4.69
CA LEU A 163 3.30 -12.69 3.28
C LEU A 163 3.47 -11.47 2.39
N GLY A 164 2.70 -10.41 2.64
CA GLY A 164 2.85 -9.13 1.93
C GLY A 164 4.26 -8.52 2.09
N ARG A 165 4.84 -8.58 3.29
CA ARG A 165 6.22 -8.10 3.54
C ARG A 165 7.26 -8.95 2.81
N MET A 166 7.12 -10.27 2.80
CA MET A 166 8.02 -11.12 2.01
C MET A 166 7.88 -10.80 0.51
N GLY A 167 6.66 -10.59 0.03
CA GLY A 167 6.38 -10.11 -1.32
C GLY A 167 7.10 -8.80 -1.65
N TRP A 168 6.96 -7.79 -0.79
CA TRP A 168 7.65 -6.50 -0.93
C TRP A 168 9.17 -6.64 -0.99
N PHE A 169 9.77 -7.47 -0.12
CA PHE A 169 11.22 -7.61 -0.08
C PHE A 169 11.74 -8.29 -1.34
N ILE A 170 11.08 -9.37 -1.79
CA ILE A 170 11.46 -10.05 -3.01
C ILE A 170 11.25 -9.14 -4.23
N ALA A 171 10.08 -8.50 -4.35
CA ALA A 171 9.78 -7.64 -5.49
C ALA A 171 10.67 -6.38 -5.47
N HIS A 172 10.57 -5.56 -4.43
CA HIS A 172 11.16 -4.23 -4.39
C HIS A 172 12.67 -4.24 -4.09
N LYS A 173 13.12 -4.93 -3.03
CA LYS A 173 14.54 -4.87 -2.63
C LYS A 173 15.45 -5.47 -3.70
N ILE A 174 15.03 -6.56 -4.35
CA ILE A 174 15.79 -7.18 -5.44
C ILE A 174 15.57 -6.43 -6.76
N GLY A 175 14.34 -5.98 -7.03
CA GLY A 175 13.95 -5.41 -8.32
C GLY A 175 14.34 -3.95 -8.55
N LYS A 176 14.52 -3.15 -7.48
CA LYS A 176 14.76 -1.70 -7.57
C LYS A 176 16.07 -1.24 -6.91
N ALA A 177 16.89 -2.14 -6.36
CA ALA A 177 18.22 -1.77 -5.87
C ALA A 177 19.13 -1.25 -7.00
N ASP A 178 20.17 -0.50 -6.65
CA ASP A 178 21.18 -0.03 -7.62
C ASP A 178 21.84 -1.23 -8.34
N GLU A 179 22.03 -2.34 -7.62
CA GLU A 179 22.53 -3.62 -8.15
C GLU A 179 21.41 -4.56 -8.62
N LYS A 180 20.22 -4.04 -8.99
CA LYS A 180 19.08 -4.86 -9.42
C LYS A 180 19.44 -5.89 -10.50
N LYS A 181 20.30 -5.54 -11.45
CA LYS A 181 20.72 -6.47 -12.52
C LYS A 181 21.47 -7.68 -11.96
N GLN A 182 22.35 -7.46 -10.98
CA GLN A 182 23.12 -8.50 -10.30
C GLN A 182 22.20 -9.31 -9.38
N PHE A 183 21.38 -8.66 -8.54
CA PHE A 183 20.51 -9.33 -7.59
C PHE A 183 19.46 -10.19 -8.28
N ARG A 184 18.81 -9.70 -9.34
CA ARG A 184 17.82 -10.47 -10.10
C ARG A 184 18.43 -11.70 -10.76
N ARG A 185 19.68 -11.61 -11.24
CA ARG A 185 20.43 -12.76 -11.77
C ARG A 185 20.73 -13.79 -10.69
N LEU A 186 21.23 -13.36 -9.54
CA LEU A 186 21.52 -14.25 -8.41
C LEU A 186 20.25 -14.94 -7.90
N PHE A 187 19.16 -14.17 -7.73
CA PHE A 187 17.86 -14.68 -7.29
C PHE A 187 17.32 -15.74 -8.25
N LYS A 188 17.29 -15.46 -9.55
CA LYS A 188 16.79 -16.41 -10.56
C LYS A 188 17.58 -17.73 -10.57
N ALA A 189 18.86 -17.68 -10.21
CA ALA A 189 19.76 -18.83 -10.14
C ALA A 189 19.74 -19.57 -8.79
N ASP A 190 19.01 -19.08 -7.78
CA ASP A 190 18.99 -19.65 -6.42
C ASP A 190 18.04 -20.86 -6.32
N ASP A 191 18.54 -22.03 -6.74
CA ASP A 191 17.77 -23.28 -6.71
C ASP A 191 17.28 -23.65 -5.30
N ASP A 192 18.11 -23.44 -4.28
CA ASP A 192 17.77 -23.79 -2.89
C ASP A 192 16.62 -22.94 -2.36
N PHE A 193 16.67 -21.62 -2.57
CA PHE A 193 15.57 -20.74 -2.21
C PHE A 193 14.27 -21.16 -2.91
N HIS A 194 14.31 -21.32 -4.24
CA HIS A 194 13.10 -21.60 -5.01
C HIS A 194 12.49 -22.97 -4.69
N GLU A 195 13.30 -24.00 -4.46
CA GLU A 195 12.82 -25.33 -4.07
C GLU A 195 12.18 -25.32 -2.67
N ARG A 196 12.78 -24.59 -1.72
CA ARG A 196 12.21 -24.42 -0.37
C ARG A 196 10.96 -23.53 -0.33
N ASP A 197 10.84 -22.61 -1.28
CA ASP A 197 9.74 -21.64 -1.35
C ASP A 197 8.51 -22.20 -2.09
N ARG A 198 8.73 -22.81 -3.26
CA ARG A 198 7.72 -23.48 -4.08
C ARG A 198 8.38 -24.55 -4.96
N PRO A 199 8.37 -25.83 -4.55
CA PRO A 199 8.93 -26.94 -5.33
C PRO A 199 8.44 -26.94 -6.78
N GLY A 200 9.35 -27.17 -7.72
CA GLY A 200 9.02 -27.28 -9.15
C GLY A 200 8.80 -25.96 -9.90
N ARG A 201 9.13 -24.79 -9.31
CA ARG A 201 9.10 -23.49 -10.02
C ARG A 201 10.06 -23.48 -11.21
N THR A 202 9.53 -23.20 -12.40
CA THR A 202 10.30 -23.13 -13.65
C THR A 202 11.18 -21.87 -13.71
N LEU A 203 12.26 -21.89 -14.49
CA LEU A 203 13.18 -20.74 -14.60
C LEU A 203 12.50 -19.41 -14.98
N PRO A 204 11.51 -19.34 -15.90
CA PRO A 204 10.82 -18.08 -16.20
C PRO A 204 10.01 -17.53 -15.02
N GLU A 205 9.42 -18.39 -14.19
CA GLU A 205 8.62 -18.01 -13.02
C GLU A 205 9.46 -17.50 -11.85
N ARG A 206 10.79 -17.66 -11.92
CA ARG A 206 11.74 -17.23 -10.87
C ARG A 206 12.07 -15.73 -10.93
N ASP A 207 11.42 -14.95 -11.78
CA ASP A 207 11.56 -13.49 -11.72
C ASP A 207 11.07 -12.97 -10.35
N ASN A 208 11.83 -12.05 -9.76
CA ASN A 208 11.58 -11.53 -8.42
C ASN A 208 10.20 -10.86 -8.30
N TRP A 209 9.73 -10.18 -9.36
CA TRP A 209 8.41 -9.55 -9.34
C TRP A 209 7.31 -10.62 -9.37
N LEU A 210 7.47 -11.68 -10.17
CA LEU A 210 6.52 -12.79 -10.22
C LEU A 210 6.46 -13.55 -8.89
N VAL A 211 7.60 -13.85 -8.28
CA VAL A 211 7.65 -14.51 -6.96
C VAL A 211 7.08 -13.60 -5.87
N GLY A 212 7.38 -12.30 -5.91
CA GLY A 212 6.80 -11.32 -4.99
C GLY A 212 5.26 -11.25 -5.11
N ARG A 213 4.75 -11.23 -6.34
CA ARG A 213 3.31 -11.27 -6.64
C ARG A 213 2.66 -12.53 -6.06
N GLU A 214 3.28 -13.70 -6.20
CA GLU A 214 2.74 -14.93 -5.61
C GLU A 214 2.56 -14.83 -4.09
N LYS A 215 3.48 -14.15 -3.38
CA LYS A 215 3.35 -13.91 -1.94
C LYS A 215 2.20 -12.95 -1.62
N TYR A 216 2.03 -11.88 -2.39
CA TYR A 216 0.89 -10.98 -2.24
C TYR A 216 -0.44 -11.69 -2.49
N VAL A 217 -0.55 -12.47 -3.55
CA VAL A 217 -1.77 -13.26 -3.86
C VAL A 217 -2.07 -14.25 -2.73
N THR A 218 -1.07 -14.93 -2.20
CA THR A 218 -1.24 -15.84 -1.06
C THR A 218 -1.70 -15.08 0.20
N GLY A 219 -1.13 -13.90 0.46
CA GLY A 219 -1.53 -13.02 1.56
C GLY A 219 -2.98 -12.55 1.42
N GLN A 220 -3.39 -12.17 0.21
CA GLN A 220 -4.77 -11.80 -0.11
C GLN A 220 -5.73 -12.95 0.14
N GLN A 221 -5.45 -14.14 -0.39
CA GLN A 221 -6.27 -15.34 -0.14
C GLN A 221 -6.41 -15.65 1.35
N LEU A 222 -5.34 -15.46 2.13
CA LEU A 222 -5.39 -15.64 3.59
C LEU A 222 -6.28 -14.59 4.25
N ALA A 223 -6.20 -13.32 3.87
CA ALA A 223 -7.09 -12.27 4.36
C ALA A 223 -8.56 -12.57 4.00
N ASP A 224 -8.83 -12.98 2.76
CA ASP A 224 -10.15 -13.32 2.25
C ASP A 224 -10.76 -14.53 2.98
N SER A 225 -9.92 -15.44 3.51
CA SER A 225 -10.35 -16.55 4.37
C SER A 225 -10.80 -16.12 5.78
N GLY A 226 -10.80 -14.82 6.08
CA GLY A 226 -11.16 -14.24 7.38
C GLY A 226 -9.96 -14.06 8.33
N ALA A 227 -8.71 -14.11 7.84
CA ALA A 227 -7.57 -13.75 8.68
C ALA A 227 -7.58 -12.24 8.98
N PRO A 228 -7.32 -11.82 10.23
CA PRO A 228 -7.41 -10.42 10.61
C PRO A 228 -6.36 -9.58 9.89
N LEU A 229 -6.80 -8.72 8.97
CA LEU A 229 -5.93 -7.80 8.26
C LEU A 229 -5.76 -6.50 9.05
N ARG A 230 -4.66 -6.39 9.80
CA ARG A 230 -4.35 -5.20 10.63
C ARG A 230 -3.53 -4.16 9.85
N THR A 231 -4.01 -3.80 8.67
CA THR A 231 -3.47 -2.75 7.78
C THR A 231 -4.58 -2.24 6.86
N THR A 232 -4.28 -1.24 6.03
CA THR A 232 -5.23 -0.71 5.04
C THR A 232 -5.52 -1.76 3.97
N ALA A 233 -6.75 -2.30 3.95
CA ALA A 233 -7.18 -3.30 2.97
C ALA A 233 -6.99 -2.82 1.53
N LEU A 234 -7.37 -1.57 1.24
CA LEU A 234 -7.23 -0.98 -0.09
C LEU A 234 -5.79 -1.08 -0.65
N ILE A 235 -4.79 -0.75 0.17
CA ILE A 235 -3.36 -0.83 -0.24
C ILE A 235 -2.95 -2.29 -0.35
N PHE A 236 -3.27 -3.11 0.65
CA PHE A 236 -2.87 -4.52 0.67
C PHE A 236 -3.37 -5.29 -0.57
N HIS A 237 -4.61 -5.03 -1.00
CA HIS A 237 -5.21 -5.68 -2.16
C HIS A 237 -4.79 -5.07 -3.51
N SER A 238 -4.11 -3.90 -3.54
CA SER A 238 -3.56 -3.34 -4.77
C SER A 238 -2.17 -3.87 -5.11
N GLU A 239 -1.46 -4.49 -4.16
CA GLU A 239 -0.08 -4.95 -4.33
C GLU A 239 0.12 -5.98 -5.46
N PRO A 240 -0.76 -6.97 -5.70
CA PRO A 240 -0.61 -7.88 -6.85
C PRO A 240 -0.61 -7.14 -8.19
N MET A 241 -1.49 -6.14 -8.35
CA MET A 241 -1.57 -5.28 -9.52
C MET A 241 -0.28 -4.46 -9.65
N MET A 242 0.11 -3.74 -8.59
CA MET A 242 1.32 -2.91 -8.61
C MET A 242 2.58 -3.71 -8.91
N THR A 243 2.69 -4.92 -8.37
CA THR A 243 3.84 -5.81 -8.61
C THR A 243 3.86 -6.30 -10.06
N SER A 244 2.70 -6.56 -10.66
CA SER A 244 2.59 -6.98 -12.07
C SER A 244 2.92 -5.85 -13.05
N ILE A 245 2.51 -4.62 -12.72
CA ILE A 245 2.89 -3.42 -13.49
C ILE A 245 4.41 -3.25 -13.45
N ASN A 246 5.01 -3.31 -12.26
CA ASN A 246 6.46 -3.21 -12.11
C ASN A 246 7.22 -4.35 -12.83
N TYR A 247 6.65 -5.56 -12.88
CA TYR A 247 7.20 -6.66 -13.68
C TYR A 247 7.24 -6.29 -15.17
N ALA A 248 6.12 -5.82 -15.72
CA ALA A 248 6.04 -5.43 -17.13
C ALA A 248 7.01 -4.29 -17.47
N THR A 249 7.08 -3.25 -16.63
CA THR A 249 8.07 -2.18 -16.79
C THR A 249 9.50 -2.71 -16.72
N ALA A 250 9.81 -3.62 -15.79
CA ALA A 250 11.16 -4.19 -15.67
C ALA A 250 11.55 -5.02 -16.90
N VAL A 251 10.61 -5.75 -17.51
CA VAL A 251 10.81 -6.50 -18.75
C VAL A 251 11.24 -5.56 -19.89
N GLU A 252 10.58 -4.41 -20.03
CA GLU A 252 10.91 -3.40 -21.04
C GLU A 252 12.22 -2.67 -20.73
N GLU A 253 12.49 -2.31 -19.46
CA GLU A 253 13.76 -1.74 -19.02
C GLU A 253 14.95 -2.66 -19.33
N ASP A 254 14.74 -3.98 -19.23
CA ASP A 254 15.74 -5.00 -19.56
C ASP A 254 15.93 -5.20 -21.08
N GLY A 255 15.12 -4.52 -21.91
CA GLY A 255 15.19 -4.61 -23.37
C GLY A 255 14.51 -5.85 -23.94
N VAL A 256 13.56 -6.43 -23.22
CA VAL A 256 12.79 -7.60 -23.66
C VAL A 256 11.43 -7.12 -24.17
N PHE A 257 11.18 -7.28 -25.47
CA PHE A 257 9.96 -6.83 -26.14
C PHE A 257 9.22 -7.99 -26.83
N GLY A 258 8.18 -7.66 -27.60
CA GLY A 258 7.35 -8.63 -28.30
C GLY A 258 6.36 -9.34 -27.38
N ASP A 259 6.17 -10.64 -27.57
CA ASP A 259 5.15 -11.42 -26.85
C ASP A 259 5.38 -11.44 -25.34
N ILE A 260 6.64 -11.43 -24.88
CA ILE A 260 6.95 -11.43 -23.44
C ILE A 260 6.49 -10.12 -22.77
N ALA A 261 6.76 -8.96 -23.39
CA ALA A 261 6.29 -7.67 -22.87
C ALA A 261 4.76 -7.57 -22.91
N ARG A 262 4.16 -8.04 -24.00
CA ARG A 262 2.69 -8.13 -24.14
C ARG A 262 2.07 -9.02 -23.05
N ASP A 263 2.64 -10.18 -22.78
CA ASP A 263 2.16 -11.11 -21.77
C ASP A 263 2.30 -10.52 -20.36
N ALA A 264 3.40 -9.81 -20.09
CA ALA A 264 3.60 -9.11 -18.82
C ALA A 264 2.56 -8.01 -18.59
N TRP A 265 2.28 -7.17 -19.59
CA TRP A 265 1.21 -6.16 -19.50
C TRP A 265 -0.19 -6.77 -19.47
N THR A 266 -0.39 -7.91 -20.13
CA THR A 266 -1.64 -8.69 -20.04
C THR A 266 -1.87 -9.15 -18.60
N LEU A 267 -0.85 -9.68 -17.94
CA LEU A 267 -0.91 -10.06 -16.53
C LEU A 267 -1.24 -8.86 -15.62
N ALA A 268 -0.61 -7.70 -15.87
CA ALA A 268 -0.91 -6.47 -15.13
C ALA A 268 -2.39 -6.06 -15.29
N GLY A 269 -2.92 -6.10 -16.52
CA GLY A 269 -4.34 -5.84 -16.79
C GLY A 269 -5.29 -6.86 -16.15
N GLU A 270 -4.90 -8.13 -16.04
CA GLU A 270 -5.67 -9.14 -15.32
C GLU A 270 -5.73 -8.87 -13.82
N GLU A 271 -4.60 -8.55 -13.19
CA GLU A 271 -4.58 -8.17 -11.77
C GLU A 271 -5.35 -6.88 -11.51
N MET A 272 -5.30 -5.92 -12.44
CA MET A 272 -6.11 -4.71 -12.35
C MET A 272 -7.62 -5.03 -12.36
N ARG A 273 -8.07 -5.92 -13.26
CA ARG A 273 -9.47 -6.37 -13.28
C ARG A 273 -9.86 -7.12 -12.00
N ARG A 274 -8.97 -7.96 -11.47
CA ARG A 274 -9.20 -8.64 -10.17
C ARG A 274 -9.38 -7.62 -9.06
N PHE A 275 -8.47 -6.65 -8.94
CA PHE A 275 -8.54 -5.59 -7.95
C PHE A 275 -9.80 -4.73 -8.09
N ALA A 276 -10.20 -4.39 -9.32
CA ALA A 276 -11.43 -3.64 -9.60
C ALA A 276 -12.69 -4.34 -9.08
N THR A 277 -12.74 -5.67 -9.16
CA THR A 277 -13.89 -6.48 -8.71
C THR A 277 -13.77 -6.97 -7.27
N HIS A 278 -12.61 -6.77 -6.64
CA HIS A 278 -12.36 -7.23 -5.29
C HIS A 278 -13.13 -6.39 -4.28
N GLU A 279 -13.63 -7.05 -3.25
CA GLU A 279 -14.44 -6.42 -2.21
C GLU A 279 -13.53 -5.78 -1.15
N ILE A 280 -13.61 -4.46 -1.02
CA ILE A 280 -12.77 -3.70 -0.09
C ILE A 280 -13.64 -3.23 1.07
N PRO A 281 -13.34 -3.64 2.33
CA PRO A 281 -14.03 -3.11 3.48
C PRO A 281 -13.72 -1.61 3.63
N THR A 282 -14.75 -0.81 3.91
CA THR A 282 -14.61 0.62 4.16
C THR A 282 -14.75 0.92 5.66
N SER A 283 -14.34 2.13 6.06
CA SER A 283 -14.53 2.63 7.42
C SER A 283 -16.00 2.75 7.85
N TRP A 284 -16.94 2.63 6.92
CA TRP A 284 -18.39 2.79 7.13
C TRP A 284 -19.14 1.45 7.13
N ASP A 285 -18.40 0.32 7.18
CA ASP A 285 -18.94 -1.04 7.19
C ASP A 285 -19.78 -1.38 5.94
N VAL A 286 -19.61 -0.61 4.86
CA VAL A 286 -20.18 -0.89 3.54
C VAL A 286 -19.02 -1.31 2.63
N PRO A 287 -18.93 -2.59 2.25
CA PRO A 287 -17.91 -3.02 1.31
C PRO A 287 -18.14 -2.39 -0.07
N ILE A 288 -17.04 -2.04 -0.75
CA ILE A 288 -17.08 -1.48 -2.10
C ILE A 288 -16.30 -2.34 -3.07
N ARG A 289 -16.61 -2.20 -4.36
CA ARG A 289 -15.77 -2.71 -5.45
C ARG A 289 -15.39 -1.54 -6.32
N LEU A 290 -14.09 -1.35 -6.54
CA LEU A 290 -13.60 -0.14 -7.21
C LEU A 290 -14.21 -0.01 -8.61
N GLY A 291 -14.39 -1.11 -9.35
CA GLY A 291 -14.96 -1.15 -10.69
C GLY A 291 -16.45 -0.78 -10.79
N LEU A 292 -17.18 -0.57 -9.69
CA LEU A 292 -18.61 -0.25 -9.72
C LEU A 292 -18.95 1.24 -9.79
N ARG A 293 -17.96 2.16 -9.77
CA ARG A 293 -18.22 3.62 -9.76
C ARG A 293 -19.20 4.02 -10.87
N GLU A 294 -18.86 3.71 -12.12
CA GLU A 294 -19.64 4.12 -13.29
C GLU A 294 -21.05 3.49 -13.27
N ALA A 295 -21.17 2.24 -12.80
CA ALA A 295 -22.47 1.57 -12.67
C ALA A 295 -23.37 2.22 -11.59
N GLU A 296 -22.77 2.68 -10.49
CA GLU A 296 -23.49 3.41 -9.43
C GLU A 296 -23.88 4.83 -9.86
N GLU A 297 -23.03 5.51 -10.65
CA GLU A 297 -23.37 6.80 -11.27
C GLU A 297 -24.54 6.67 -12.25
N GLU A 298 -24.52 5.66 -13.13
CA GLU A 298 -25.64 5.38 -14.03
C GLU A 298 -26.91 4.99 -13.27
N ARG A 299 -26.77 4.22 -12.18
CA ARG A 299 -27.91 3.87 -11.30
C ARG A 299 -28.50 5.14 -10.69
N ALA A 300 -27.67 6.04 -10.16
CA ALA A 300 -28.13 7.33 -9.64
C ALA A 300 -28.84 8.14 -10.72
N ALA A 301 -28.29 8.22 -11.95
CA ALA A 301 -28.90 8.93 -13.07
C ALA A 301 -30.29 8.36 -13.46
N ARG A 302 -30.44 7.04 -13.56
CA ARG A 302 -31.74 6.40 -13.83
C ARG A 302 -32.78 6.67 -12.74
N ILE A 303 -32.34 6.75 -11.49
CA ILE A 303 -33.23 7.09 -10.36
C ILE A 303 -33.65 8.57 -10.45
N VAL A 304 -32.75 9.47 -10.83
CA VAL A 304 -33.05 10.89 -11.09
C VAL A 304 -34.12 11.02 -12.17
N GLU A 305 -33.99 10.30 -13.30
CA GLU A 305 -35.03 10.27 -14.35
C GLU A 305 -36.39 9.80 -13.82
N SER A 306 -36.38 8.78 -12.96
CA SER A 306 -37.59 8.24 -12.34
C SER A 306 -38.23 9.24 -11.35
N LEU A 307 -37.40 9.98 -10.61
CA LEU A 307 -37.85 11.03 -9.69
C LEU A 307 -38.43 12.23 -10.44
N GLU A 308 -37.79 12.66 -11.52
CA GLU A 308 -38.32 13.72 -12.40
C GLU A 308 -39.63 13.30 -13.08
N ALA A 309 -39.81 12.02 -13.45
CA ALA A 309 -41.07 11.56 -14.02
C ALA A 309 -42.27 11.66 -13.05
N ILE A 310 -42.05 11.52 -11.74
CA ILE A 310 -43.10 11.60 -10.72
C ILE A 310 -43.22 12.98 -10.06
N LEU A 311 -42.17 13.79 -10.11
CA LEU A 311 -42.09 15.15 -9.56
C LEU A 311 -41.51 16.13 -10.60
N PRO A 312 -42.16 16.29 -11.76
CA PRO A 312 -41.57 16.98 -12.91
C PRO A 312 -41.22 18.42 -12.60
N GLY A 313 -39.93 18.77 -12.81
CA GLY A 313 -39.42 20.13 -12.68
C GLY A 313 -39.42 20.68 -11.25
N ARG A 314 -39.76 19.86 -10.24
CA ARG A 314 -39.83 20.31 -8.84
C ARG A 314 -38.47 20.69 -8.29
N LEU A 315 -37.44 19.89 -8.60
CA LEU A 315 -36.08 20.14 -8.15
C LEU A 315 -35.57 21.47 -8.74
N GLN A 316 -35.73 21.63 -10.05
CA GLN A 316 -35.32 22.85 -10.75
C GLN A 316 -36.08 24.09 -10.24
N ALA A 317 -37.39 23.99 -10.03
CA ALA A 317 -38.18 25.11 -9.49
C ALA A 317 -37.72 25.56 -8.10
N ILE A 318 -37.33 24.61 -7.23
CA ILE A 318 -36.77 24.95 -5.91
C ILE A 318 -35.38 25.59 -6.06
N GLN A 319 -34.53 25.08 -6.95
CA GLN A 319 -33.21 25.66 -7.21
C GLN A 319 -33.32 27.10 -7.74
N GLU A 320 -34.23 27.35 -8.69
CA GLU A 320 -34.49 28.69 -9.23
C GLU A 320 -34.99 29.65 -8.15
N SER A 321 -35.96 29.21 -7.33
CA SER A 321 -36.45 30.01 -6.19
C SER A 321 -35.34 30.36 -5.19
N ARG A 322 -34.44 29.41 -4.87
CA ARG A 322 -33.27 29.68 -4.00
C ARG A 322 -32.26 30.63 -4.67
N ARG A 323 -32.07 30.51 -5.98
CA ARG A 323 -31.19 31.40 -6.76
C ARG A 323 -31.72 32.84 -6.79
N GLU A 324 -33.04 33.00 -6.92
CA GLU A 324 -33.71 34.31 -6.82
C GLU A 324 -33.55 34.92 -5.42
N GLY A 325 -33.58 34.09 -4.37
CA GLY A 325 -33.39 34.48 -2.97
C GLY A 325 -31.95 34.82 -2.55
N LEU A 326 -30.96 34.67 -3.43
CA LEU A 326 -29.57 35.05 -3.12
C LEU A 326 -29.42 36.55 -2.90
N THR A 327 -28.48 36.92 -2.03
CA THR A 327 -28.15 38.33 -1.77
C THR A 327 -27.52 38.99 -3.00
N SER A 328 -27.54 40.32 -3.06
CA SER A 328 -26.87 41.10 -4.11
C SER A 328 -25.39 40.73 -4.23
N ASP A 329 -24.70 40.59 -3.09
CA ASP A 329 -23.29 40.25 -3.04
C ASP A 329 -23.00 38.84 -3.56
N GLN A 330 -23.87 37.87 -3.25
CA GLN A 330 -23.76 36.50 -3.75
C GLN A 330 -23.99 36.43 -5.27
N LYS A 331 -25.00 37.13 -5.79
CA LYS A 331 -25.27 37.20 -7.23
C LYS A 331 -24.10 37.83 -7.99
N LYS A 332 -23.59 38.96 -7.50
CA LYS A 332 -22.42 39.62 -8.07
C LYS A 332 -21.18 38.73 -8.04
N ALA A 333 -20.95 37.98 -6.97
CA ALA A 333 -19.81 37.08 -6.87
C ALA A 333 -19.90 35.88 -7.83
N LEU A 334 -21.11 35.38 -8.13
CA LEU A 334 -21.34 34.33 -9.12
C LEU A 334 -21.08 34.81 -10.56
N GLU A 335 -21.34 36.08 -10.86
CA GLU A 335 -21.08 36.71 -12.17
C GLU A 335 -19.60 37.03 -12.41
N THR A 336 -18.82 37.26 -11.34
CA THR A 336 -17.37 37.45 -11.45
C THR A 336 -16.67 36.16 -11.91
N ALA A 337 -15.77 36.28 -12.89
CA ALA A 337 -14.98 35.15 -13.41
C ALA A 337 -14.14 34.50 -12.29
N PRO A 338 -13.96 33.16 -12.27
CA PRO A 338 -13.28 32.46 -11.17
C PRO A 338 -11.90 33.01 -10.80
N LEU A 339 -11.11 33.41 -11.80
CA LEU A 339 -9.76 33.95 -11.64
C LEU A 339 -9.73 35.42 -11.17
N GLU A 340 -10.87 36.11 -11.20
CA GLU A 340 -11.00 37.53 -10.83
C GLU A 340 -11.71 37.72 -9.47
N ARG A 341 -12.10 36.62 -8.82
CA ARG A 341 -12.80 36.66 -7.53
C ARG A 341 -11.85 37.02 -6.40
N THR A 342 -12.24 37.99 -5.57
CA THR A 342 -11.60 38.22 -4.27
C THR A 342 -11.90 37.07 -3.31
N GLU A 343 -11.14 36.94 -2.22
CA GLU A 343 -11.39 35.93 -1.18
C GLU A 343 -12.82 36.03 -0.61
N ALA A 344 -13.31 37.24 -0.35
CA ALA A 344 -14.68 37.47 0.08
C ALA A 344 -15.71 37.00 -0.95
N GLN A 345 -15.44 37.18 -2.25
CA GLN A 345 -16.29 36.68 -3.33
C GLN A 345 -16.22 35.16 -3.46
N GLN A 346 -15.06 34.53 -3.24
CA GLN A 346 -14.96 33.07 -3.19
C GLN A 346 -15.81 32.48 -2.06
N ILE A 347 -15.76 33.07 -0.87
CA ILE A 347 -16.62 32.69 0.26
C ILE A 347 -18.10 32.90 -0.07
N ALA A 348 -18.45 34.03 -0.71
CA ALA A 348 -19.82 34.32 -1.12
C ALA A 348 -20.34 33.31 -2.16
N VAL A 349 -19.52 32.91 -3.14
CA VAL A 349 -19.85 31.88 -4.14
C VAL A 349 -20.03 30.52 -3.47
N ALA A 350 -19.15 30.12 -2.55
CA ALA A 350 -19.29 28.87 -1.81
C ALA A 350 -20.60 28.82 -1.01
N LYS A 351 -20.93 29.91 -0.31
CA LYS A 351 -22.22 30.06 0.39
C LYS A 351 -23.41 30.03 -0.56
N ALA A 352 -23.31 30.69 -1.72
CA ALA A 352 -24.36 30.71 -2.72
C ALA A 352 -24.58 29.32 -3.34
N ALA A 353 -23.51 28.59 -3.65
CA ALA A 353 -23.57 27.22 -4.16
C ALA A 353 -24.22 26.28 -3.13
N ALA A 354 -23.83 26.38 -1.86
CA ALA A 354 -24.47 25.61 -0.78
C ALA A 354 -25.95 25.97 -0.61
N ALA A 355 -26.32 27.24 -0.77
CA ALA A 355 -27.71 27.69 -0.70
C ALA A 355 -28.54 27.20 -1.91
N ILE A 356 -28.00 27.22 -3.12
CA ILE A 356 -28.69 26.73 -4.33
C ILE A 356 -28.78 25.20 -4.34
N ASN A 357 -27.85 24.49 -3.70
CA ASN A 357 -27.86 23.03 -3.67
C ASN A 357 -29.17 22.52 -3.05
N VAL A 358 -29.94 21.76 -3.84
CA VAL A 358 -31.22 21.15 -3.42
C VAL A 358 -31.06 19.65 -3.56
N THR A 359 -31.38 18.93 -2.49
CA THR A 359 -31.28 17.47 -2.46
C THR A 359 -32.64 16.81 -2.73
N TRP A 360 -32.65 15.62 -3.32
CA TRP A 360 -33.89 14.86 -3.54
C TRP A 360 -34.74 14.62 -2.27
N PRO A 361 -34.17 14.33 -1.09
CA PRO A 361 -34.92 14.29 0.16
C PRO A 361 -35.71 15.57 0.46
N GLU A 362 -35.15 16.74 0.17
CA GLU A 362 -35.84 18.02 0.35
C GLU A 362 -37.01 18.17 -0.62
N VAL A 363 -36.81 17.80 -1.88
CA VAL A 363 -37.85 17.84 -2.93
C VAL A 363 -39.01 16.90 -2.58
N VAL A 364 -38.69 15.72 -2.06
CA VAL A 364 -39.66 14.66 -1.77
C VAL A 364 -40.47 14.92 -0.51
N ARG A 365 -39.98 15.72 0.44
CA ARG A 365 -40.70 16.06 1.68
C ARG A 365 -42.10 16.60 1.40
N ASP A 366 -42.21 17.45 0.38
CA ASP A 366 -43.43 18.16 0.01
C ASP A 366 -44.14 17.51 -1.21
N ALA A 367 -43.80 16.25 -1.52
CA ALA A 367 -44.40 15.48 -2.61
C ALA A 367 -45.91 15.21 -2.40
N PRO A 368 -46.72 15.16 -3.48
CA PRO A 368 -48.13 14.78 -3.42
C PRO A 368 -48.33 13.42 -2.74
N ALA A 369 -49.41 13.27 -1.97
CA ALA A 369 -49.63 12.10 -1.13
C ALA A 369 -49.64 10.78 -1.91
N GLU A 370 -50.10 10.81 -3.16
CA GLU A 370 -50.21 9.65 -4.06
C GLU A 370 -48.84 9.08 -4.47
N VAL A 371 -47.83 9.94 -4.63
CA VAL A 371 -46.49 9.55 -5.10
C VAL A 371 -45.43 9.60 -4.01
N ARG A 372 -45.76 10.18 -2.84
CA ARG A 372 -44.81 10.48 -1.75
C ARG A 372 -43.99 9.27 -1.31
N GLU A 373 -44.61 8.12 -1.07
CA GLU A 373 -43.88 6.94 -0.58
C GLU A 373 -42.94 6.37 -1.65
N LYS A 374 -43.37 6.33 -2.91
CA LYS A 374 -42.51 5.94 -4.03
C LYS A 374 -41.35 6.91 -4.20
N ALA A 375 -41.61 8.21 -4.12
CA ALA A 375 -40.58 9.25 -4.21
C ALA A 375 -39.57 9.16 -3.05
N LYS A 376 -40.01 8.84 -1.83
CA LYS A 376 -39.12 8.61 -0.69
C LYS A 376 -38.24 7.38 -0.87
N SER A 377 -38.76 6.31 -1.45
CA SER A 377 -37.93 5.13 -1.77
C SER A 377 -36.84 5.50 -2.78
N LEU A 378 -37.22 6.10 -3.90
CA LEU A 378 -36.29 6.51 -4.95
C LEU A 378 -35.25 7.51 -4.43
N ALA A 379 -35.64 8.49 -3.60
CA ALA A 379 -34.68 9.43 -3.02
C ALA A 379 -33.65 8.74 -2.10
N ARG A 380 -34.04 7.70 -1.35
CA ARG A 380 -33.09 6.90 -0.55
C ARG A 380 -32.16 6.09 -1.44
N GLU A 381 -32.69 5.44 -2.47
CA GLU A 381 -31.90 4.66 -3.43
C GLU A 381 -30.91 5.54 -4.21
N TYR A 382 -31.30 6.78 -4.52
CA TYR A 382 -30.43 7.80 -5.12
C TYR A 382 -29.28 8.17 -4.20
N ILE A 383 -29.56 8.45 -2.91
CA ILE A 383 -28.52 8.77 -1.93
C ILE A 383 -27.53 7.61 -1.84
N GLU A 384 -28.03 6.38 -1.68
CA GLU A 384 -27.20 5.20 -1.60
C GLU A 384 -26.28 5.07 -2.82
N ALA A 385 -26.83 5.14 -4.04
CA ALA A 385 -26.05 5.05 -5.27
C ALA A 385 -25.00 6.17 -5.38
N SER A 386 -25.42 7.42 -5.12
CA SER A 386 -24.54 8.59 -5.23
C SER A 386 -23.44 8.58 -4.16
N GLU A 387 -23.74 8.19 -2.93
CA GLU A 387 -22.76 8.09 -1.86
C GLU A 387 -21.79 6.94 -2.10
N THR A 388 -22.28 5.78 -2.56
CA THR A 388 -21.42 4.65 -2.94
C THR A 388 -20.47 5.04 -4.07
N ALA A 389 -20.95 5.71 -5.13
CA ALA A 389 -20.10 6.21 -6.20
C ALA A 389 -19.02 7.19 -5.69
N GLN A 390 -19.39 8.12 -4.80
CA GLN A 390 -18.42 9.05 -4.20
C GLN A 390 -17.40 8.37 -3.28
N ILE A 391 -17.83 7.38 -2.49
CA ILE A 391 -16.92 6.56 -1.68
C ILE A 391 -15.92 5.84 -2.58
N ILE A 392 -16.41 5.19 -3.64
CA ILE A 392 -15.55 4.51 -4.62
C ILE A 392 -14.57 5.50 -5.25
N SER A 393 -15.02 6.69 -5.66
CA SER A 393 -14.14 7.71 -6.24
C SER A 393 -12.99 8.07 -5.29
N ARG A 394 -13.29 8.36 -4.02
CA ARG A 394 -12.24 8.68 -3.02
C ARG A 394 -11.25 7.53 -2.85
N TYR A 395 -11.72 6.29 -2.87
CA TYR A 395 -10.84 5.12 -2.74
C TYR A 395 -10.00 4.91 -4.01
N ARG A 396 -10.56 5.14 -5.21
CA ARG A 396 -9.80 5.14 -6.46
C ARG A 396 -8.68 6.17 -6.44
N ASP A 397 -8.93 7.37 -5.90
CA ASP A 397 -7.94 8.45 -5.81
C ASP A 397 -6.74 8.06 -4.93
N ILE A 398 -6.96 7.38 -3.80
CA ILE A 398 -5.88 6.98 -2.85
C ILE A 398 -4.82 6.12 -3.53
N VAL A 399 -5.21 5.26 -4.46
CA VAL A 399 -4.32 4.30 -5.14
C VAL A 399 -4.08 4.64 -6.60
N ASN A 400 -4.50 5.84 -7.04
CA ASN A 400 -4.43 6.28 -8.44
C ASN A 400 -5.02 5.25 -9.43
N PHE A 401 -6.17 4.65 -9.07
CA PHE A 401 -6.77 3.51 -9.77
C PHE A 401 -7.04 3.81 -11.25
N ASP A 402 -7.62 4.97 -11.55
CA ASP A 402 -8.02 5.31 -12.93
C ASP A 402 -6.79 5.48 -13.85
N PHE A 403 -5.68 6.03 -13.33
CA PHE A 403 -4.40 6.10 -14.04
C PHE A 403 -3.86 4.70 -14.32
N TRP A 404 -3.69 3.86 -13.31
CA TRP A 404 -3.14 2.52 -13.49
C TRP A 404 -4.02 1.64 -14.37
N ARG A 405 -5.34 1.87 -14.38
CA ARG A 405 -6.27 1.22 -15.32
C ARG A 405 -5.92 1.60 -16.75
N ALA A 406 -5.83 2.90 -17.01
CA ALA A 406 -5.50 3.42 -18.33
C ALA A 406 -4.10 2.99 -18.78
N THR A 407 -3.11 2.93 -17.88
CA THR A 407 -1.78 2.39 -18.18
C THR A 407 -1.87 0.92 -18.61
N CYS A 408 -2.54 0.06 -17.85
CA CYS A 408 -2.66 -1.36 -18.20
C CYS A 408 -3.40 -1.58 -19.54
N GLU A 409 -4.42 -0.75 -19.82
CA GLU A 409 -5.17 -0.80 -21.08
C GLU A 409 -4.34 -0.31 -22.27
N ALA A 410 -3.51 0.73 -22.07
CA ALA A 410 -2.69 1.32 -23.11
C ALA A 410 -1.43 0.50 -23.41
N GLU A 411 -0.69 0.07 -22.40
CA GLU A 411 0.64 -0.53 -22.55
C GLU A 411 0.62 -1.92 -23.21
N VAL A 412 -0.52 -2.61 -23.22
CA VAL A 412 -0.70 -3.88 -23.97
C VAL A 412 -0.97 -3.65 -25.46
N THR A 413 -1.23 -2.41 -25.89
CA THR A 413 -1.54 -2.10 -27.29
C THR A 413 -0.30 -2.17 -28.18
N PRO A 414 -0.45 -2.47 -29.50
CA PRO A 414 0.69 -2.45 -30.42
C PRO A 414 1.42 -1.10 -30.45
N ALA A 415 0.71 0.01 -30.34
CA ALA A 415 1.29 1.35 -30.36
C ALA A 415 2.19 1.60 -29.14
N ALA A 416 1.73 1.24 -27.93
CA ALA A 416 2.52 1.43 -26.71
C ALA A 416 3.75 0.51 -26.67
N LEU A 417 3.59 -0.78 -26.98
CA LEU A 417 4.71 -1.72 -27.05
C LEU A 417 5.78 -1.24 -28.05
N LEU A 418 5.35 -0.72 -29.21
CA LEU A 418 6.26 -0.14 -30.20
C LEU A 418 6.92 1.15 -29.70
N ALA A 419 6.17 2.02 -29.02
CA ALA A 419 6.71 3.24 -28.45
C ALA A 419 7.81 2.94 -27.41
N ARG A 420 7.59 1.94 -26.54
CA ARG A 420 8.54 1.44 -25.53
C ARG A 420 9.80 0.87 -26.18
N GLU A 421 9.64 -0.02 -27.17
CA GLU A 421 10.74 -0.65 -27.90
C GLU A 421 11.60 0.37 -28.67
N LEU A 422 10.97 1.30 -29.38
CA LEU A 422 11.68 2.35 -30.12
C LEU A 422 12.39 3.33 -29.19
N THR A 423 11.77 3.69 -28.07
CA THR A 423 12.41 4.55 -27.06
C THR A 423 13.67 3.88 -26.51
N TRP A 424 13.58 2.60 -26.13
CA TRP A 424 14.72 1.84 -25.63
C TRP A 424 15.82 1.68 -26.69
N THR A 425 15.42 1.40 -27.94
CA THR A 425 16.34 1.27 -29.08
C THR A 425 17.08 2.59 -29.32
N ALA A 426 16.37 3.72 -29.26
CA ALA A 426 16.96 5.03 -29.41
C ALA A 426 18.02 5.32 -28.33
N ASP A 427 17.74 4.98 -27.07
CA ASP A 427 18.69 5.11 -25.97
C ASP A 427 19.95 4.26 -26.20
N ARG A 428 19.79 3.01 -26.64
CA ARG A 428 20.92 2.11 -26.94
C ARG A 428 21.76 2.63 -28.11
N GLU A 429 21.13 3.08 -29.18
CA GLU A 429 21.83 3.63 -30.34
C GLU A 429 22.57 4.92 -29.97
N PHE A 430 22.01 5.74 -29.08
CA PHE A 430 22.67 6.93 -28.56
C PHE A 430 23.90 6.59 -27.74
N GLU A 431 23.79 5.64 -26.81
CA GLU A 431 24.94 5.15 -26.02
C GLU A 431 26.06 4.56 -26.90
N ASN A 432 25.70 3.94 -28.03
CA ASN A 432 26.65 3.41 -29.01
C ASN A 432 27.18 4.47 -30.00
N ALA A 433 26.93 5.75 -29.77
CA ALA A 433 27.31 6.87 -30.63
C ALA A 433 26.76 6.81 -32.07
N ARG A 434 25.64 6.10 -32.28
CA ARG A 434 24.96 5.97 -33.58
C ARG A 434 23.84 7.01 -33.68
N LEU A 435 24.24 8.29 -33.72
CA LEU A 435 23.35 9.43 -33.52
C LEU A 435 22.18 9.50 -34.52
N GLN A 436 22.42 9.21 -35.80
CA GLN A 436 21.37 9.23 -36.83
C GLN A 436 20.32 8.12 -36.62
N SER A 437 20.75 6.92 -36.22
CA SER A 437 19.85 5.83 -35.86
C SER A 437 19.04 6.14 -34.60
N ALA A 438 19.68 6.73 -33.59
CA ALA A 438 19.04 7.15 -32.36
C ALA A 438 17.96 8.21 -32.63
N LYS A 439 18.31 9.25 -33.41
CA LYS A 439 17.37 10.29 -33.83
C LYS A 439 16.13 9.69 -34.51
N LYS A 440 16.34 8.85 -35.52
CA LYS A 440 15.25 8.20 -36.25
C LYS A 440 14.34 7.40 -35.31
N SER A 441 14.92 6.61 -34.41
CA SER A 441 14.17 5.77 -33.47
C SER A 441 13.34 6.62 -32.49
N TYR A 442 13.87 7.74 -31.98
CA TYR A 442 13.09 8.67 -31.16
C TYR A 442 11.93 9.30 -31.95
N GLU A 443 12.17 9.76 -33.17
CA GLU A 443 11.14 10.37 -34.01
C GLU A 443 9.98 9.40 -34.30
N GLU A 444 10.29 8.12 -34.58
CA GLU A 444 9.29 7.06 -34.72
C GLU A 444 8.59 6.75 -33.39
N ALA A 445 9.32 6.72 -32.27
CA ALA A 445 8.75 6.52 -30.94
C ALA A 445 7.73 7.61 -30.58
N PHE A 446 8.00 8.88 -30.90
CA PHE A 446 7.07 9.97 -30.61
C PHE A 446 5.76 9.90 -31.39
N LEU A 447 5.78 9.33 -32.61
CA LEU A 447 4.56 9.08 -33.38
C LEU A 447 3.71 8.00 -32.69
N SER A 448 4.33 6.92 -32.24
CA SER A 448 3.65 5.85 -31.49
C SER A 448 3.13 6.36 -30.14
N TRP A 449 3.92 7.14 -29.40
CA TRP A 449 3.47 7.79 -28.17
C TRP A 449 2.28 8.72 -28.40
N LYS A 450 2.25 9.45 -29.53
CA LYS A 450 1.08 10.26 -29.87
C LYS A 450 -0.16 9.41 -30.05
N GLU A 451 -0.08 8.27 -30.74
CA GLU A 451 -1.22 7.37 -30.92
C GLU A 451 -1.77 6.89 -29.57
N VAL A 452 -0.88 6.49 -28.65
CA VAL A 452 -1.25 6.08 -27.28
C VAL A 452 -1.96 7.21 -26.52
N LEU A 453 -1.40 8.42 -26.55
CA LEU A 453 -1.93 9.58 -25.82
C LEU A 453 -3.15 10.22 -26.49
N ASP A 454 -3.38 9.99 -27.78
CA ASP A 454 -4.62 10.39 -28.46
C ASP A 454 -5.76 9.39 -28.14
N ALA A 455 -5.43 8.13 -27.80
CA ALA A 455 -6.39 7.08 -27.47
C ALA A 455 -6.83 7.07 -25.99
N SER A 456 -6.13 7.78 -25.10
CA SER A 456 -6.42 7.79 -23.66
C SER A 456 -6.41 9.20 -23.08
N ASP A 457 -7.60 9.73 -22.81
CA ASP A 457 -7.75 11.05 -22.16
C ASP A 457 -7.14 11.09 -20.75
N ILE A 458 -7.14 9.96 -20.04
CA ILE A 458 -6.55 9.86 -18.69
C ILE A 458 -5.04 10.05 -18.78
N LEU A 459 -4.35 9.26 -19.60
CA LEU A 459 -2.89 9.35 -19.74
C LEU A 459 -2.45 10.67 -20.37
N ARG A 460 -3.22 11.20 -21.33
CA ARG A 460 -2.92 12.50 -21.96
C ARG A 460 -2.89 13.66 -20.98
N ASN A 461 -3.76 13.63 -19.97
CA ASN A 461 -3.94 14.71 -19.01
C ASN A 461 -3.22 14.46 -17.68
N ASP A 462 -2.54 13.31 -17.53
CA ASP A 462 -1.82 12.96 -16.32
C ASP A 462 -0.42 13.61 -16.27
N PHE A 463 -0.02 14.04 -15.07
CA PHE A 463 1.27 14.71 -14.85
C PHE A 463 2.44 13.73 -14.94
N MET A 464 2.31 12.50 -14.42
CA MET A 464 3.39 11.50 -14.44
C MET A 464 3.70 11.09 -15.89
N THR A 465 2.67 10.91 -16.72
CA THR A 465 2.87 10.64 -18.15
C THR A 465 3.52 11.83 -18.85
N ALA A 466 3.11 13.06 -18.55
CA ALA A 466 3.72 14.24 -19.16
C ALA A 466 5.20 14.40 -18.78
N ASP A 467 5.55 14.12 -17.52
CA ASP A 467 6.92 14.15 -17.00
C ASP A 467 7.80 13.09 -17.69
N GLU A 468 7.33 11.84 -17.79
CA GLU A 468 8.04 10.76 -18.50
C GLU A 468 8.32 11.12 -19.97
N ILE A 469 7.32 11.64 -20.69
CA ILE A 469 7.50 12.08 -22.08
C ILE A 469 8.50 13.23 -22.15
N SER A 470 8.51 14.14 -21.17
CA SER A 470 9.50 15.22 -21.09
C SER A 470 10.92 14.67 -20.93
N GLU A 471 11.14 13.67 -20.07
CA GLU A 471 12.44 13.02 -19.90
C GLU A 471 12.94 12.32 -21.17
N ILE A 472 12.04 11.67 -21.92
CA ILE A 472 12.37 11.09 -23.24
C ILE A 472 12.78 12.19 -24.23
N VAL A 473 12.03 13.29 -24.26
CA VAL A 473 12.34 14.44 -25.13
C VAL A 473 13.66 15.11 -24.76
N ASP A 474 13.99 15.19 -23.47
CA ASP A 474 15.27 15.77 -23.02
C ASP A 474 16.47 14.92 -23.43
N ARG A 475 16.32 13.59 -23.46
CA ARG A 475 17.34 12.69 -24.06
C ARG A 475 17.46 12.90 -25.56
N TYR A 476 16.33 13.04 -26.26
CA TYR A 476 16.32 13.35 -27.69
C TYR A 476 17.01 14.70 -28.01
N LYS A 477 16.81 15.73 -27.20
CA LYS A 477 17.51 17.02 -27.35
C LYS A 477 19.03 16.87 -27.29
N LYS A 478 19.56 16.00 -26.42
CA LYS A 478 21.00 15.70 -26.35
C LYS A 478 21.52 15.04 -27.62
N VAL A 479 20.72 14.18 -28.27
CA VAL A 479 21.08 13.61 -29.58
C VAL A 479 21.18 14.71 -30.63
N LEU A 480 20.20 15.62 -30.70
CA LEU A 480 20.22 16.74 -31.64
C LEU A 480 21.39 17.68 -31.41
N GLU A 481 21.71 17.97 -30.14
CA GLU A 481 22.88 18.78 -29.77
C GLU A 481 24.18 18.18 -30.30
N GLN A 482 24.39 16.87 -30.17
CA GLN A 482 25.58 16.19 -30.72
C GLN A 482 25.60 16.11 -32.25
N LEU A 483 24.44 16.29 -32.89
CA LEU A 483 24.31 16.37 -34.35
C LEU A 483 24.39 17.81 -34.89
N ASP A 484 24.56 18.82 -34.03
CA ASP A 484 24.43 20.24 -34.37
C ASP A 484 23.08 20.60 -35.03
N GLU A 485 22.02 19.87 -34.66
CA GLU A 485 20.66 20.06 -35.14
C GLU A 485 19.78 20.82 -34.13
N LYS A 486 18.82 21.60 -34.64
CA LYS A 486 17.88 22.36 -33.79
C LYS A 486 16.64 21.53 -33.49
N PHE A 487 16.14 21.64 -32.26
CA PHE A 487 14.84 21.09 -31.89
C PHE A 487 13.72 21.65 -32.82
N PRO A 488 12.85 20.79 -33.36
CA PRO A 488 11.85 21.20 -34.33
C PRO A 488 10.83 22.19 -33.72
N LYS A 489 10.52 23.26 -34.46
CA LYS A 489 9.51 24.26 -34.02
C LYS A 489 8.11 23.66 -33.91
N SER A 490 7.79 22.69 -34.78
CA SER A 490 6.56 21.92 -34.73
C SER A 490 6.92 20.52 -34.27
N PHE A 491 6.57 20.21 -33.03
CA PHE A 491 6.84 18.90 -32.41
C PHE A 491 5.53 18.19 -32.08
N VAL A 492 5.48 16.89 -32.36
CA VAL A 492 4.26 16.08 -32.34
C VAL A 492 3.59 15.96 -30.96
N LEU A 493 4.34 16.12 -29.87
CA LEU A 493 3.85 16.11 -28.48
C LEU A 493 4.03 17.47 -27.78
N SER A 494 3.99 18.58 -28.54
CA SER A 494 4.20 19.93 -28.00
C SER A 494 3.19 20.32 -26.90
N ASP A 495 1.97 19.82 -26.97
CA ASP A 495 0.93 20.09 -25.98
C ASP A 495 1.17 19.33 -24.66
N ILE A 496 1.76 18.13 -24.74
CA ILE A 496 2.17 17.34 -23.58
C ILE A 496 3.31 18.02 -22.83
N LEU A 497 4.33 18.50 -23.55
CA LEU A 497 5.48 19.21 -22.95
C LEU A 497 5.08 20.48 -22.18
N LYS A 498 4.02 21.17 -22.61
CA LYS A 498 3.50 22.34 -21.89
C LYS A 498 2.86 21.96 -20.55
N ARG A 499 2.36 20.73 -20.42
CA ARG A 499 1.71 20.21 -19.20
C ARG A 499 2.71 19.67 -18.19
N ALA A 500 3.86 19.17 -18.65
CA ALA A 500 4.95 18.72 -17.80
C ALA A 500 5.60 19.87 -16.99
N GLN A 501 5.43 21.13 -17.42
CA GLN A 501 5.92 22.27 -16.65
C GLN A 501 5.05 22.45 -15.40
N PRO A 502 5.65 22.53 -14.19
CA PRO A 502 4.87 22.85 -13.00
C PRO A 502 4.16 24.17 -13.23
N SER A 503 2.84 24.20 -13.02
CA SER A 503 2.09 25.45 -13.00
C SER A 503 2.79 26.38 -12.01
N ALA A 504 3.30 27.52 -12.50
CA ALA A 504 3.91 28.50 -11.61
C ALA A 504 2.94 28.76 -10.44
N PRO A 505 3.39 28.68 -9.18
CA PRO A 505 2.54 29.05 -8.07
C PRO A 505 2.00 30.46 -8.33
N PRO A 506 0.71 30.75 -8.05
CA PRO A 506 0.20 32.10 -8.17
C PRO A 506 1.13 33.02 -7.40
N ALA A 507 1.51 34.13 -8.04
CA ALA A 507 2.39 35.11 -7.41
C ALA A 507 1.83 35.41 -6.00
N PRO A 508 2.68 35.36 -4.95
CA PRO A 508 2.21 35.63 -3.61
C PRO A 508 1.52 37.00 -3.62
N PRO A 509 0.34 37.14 -2.97
CA PRO A 509 -0.30 38.43 -2.87
C PRO A 509 0.72 39.42 -2.32
N THR A 510 0.86 40.57 -2.99
CA THR A 510 1.68 41.68 -2.52
C THR A 510 1.06 42.22 -1.23
N GLU A 511 1.36 41.56 -0.11
CA GLU A 511 1.05 42.06 1.22
C GLU A 511 2.06 43.16 1.57
N ASN A 512 1.57 44.39 1.56
CA ASN A 512 2.18 45.47 2.32
C ASN A 512 2.07 45.13 3.81
N VAL A 513 3.10 44.52 4.41
CA VAL A 513 3.21 44.37 5.86
C VAL A 513 4.24 45.37 6.40
N PRO A 514 3.86 46.25 7.35
CA PRO A 514 4.80 47.10 8.07
C PRO A 514 5.63 46.27 9.05
N SER A 515 6.92 46.57 9.10
CA SER A 515 7.94 45.95 9.95
C SER A 515 7.62 46.03 11.45
N SER A 516 7.58 44.88 12.13
CA SER A 516 7.94 44.79 13.55
C SER A 516 8.70 43.48 13.82
N GLU A 517 9.99 43.64 14.13
CA GLU A 517 10.87 42.57 14.62
C GLU A 517 10.60 42.32 16.11
N THR A 518 10.32 41.07 16.48
CA THR A 518 10.70 40.53 17.79
C THR A 518 10.99 39.02 17.66
N LYS A 519 12.27 38.66 17.70
CA LYS A 519 12.74 37.26 17.84
C LYS A 519 12.53 36.78 19.29
N PRO A 520 12.11 35.52 19.51
CA PRO A 520 12.10 34.91 20.84
C PRO A 520 13.51 34.44 21.27
N PRO A 521 13.82 34.38 22.59
CA PRO A 521 15.17 34.08 23.09
C PRO A 521 15.48 32.59 23.13
N LEU A 522 16.77 32.26 22.95
CA LEU A 522 17.36 30.91 23.07
C LEU A 522 17.57 30.50 24.54
N PRO A 523 17.60 29.19 24.88
CA PRO A 523 17.80 28.71 26.24
C PRO A 523 19.26 28.79 26.70
N VAL A 524 19.44 29.11 27.98
CA VAL A 524 20.72 29.28 28.68
C VAL A 524 21.25 27.93 29.18
N GLU A 525 22.52 27.62 28.89
CA GLU A 525 23.28 26.52 29.51
C GLU A 525 23.63 26.86 30.97
N GLU A 526 23.22 26.00 31.91
CA GLU A 526 23.72 26.02 33.28
C GLU A 526 25.03 25.22 33.37
N THR A 527 26.14 25.95 33.51
CA THR A 527 27.39 25.45 34.09
C THR A 527 27.36 25.67 35.60
N GLU A 528 27.54 24.63 36.40
CA GLU A 528 28.15 24.77 37.73
C GLU A 528 29.11 23.61 38.02
N GLU A 529 30.34 23.99 38.37
CA GLU A 529 31.44 23.17 38.82
C GLU A 529 31.17 22.57 40.21
N LYS A 530 31.51 21.28 40.39
CA LYS A 530 32.46 20.81 41.41
C LYS A 530 32.97 19.42 41.14
#